data_AF-V2GGD3-F1
#
_entry.id   AF-V2GGD3-F1
#
_cell.length_a   1.000
_cell.length_b   1.000
_cell.length_c   1.000
_cell.angle_alpha   90.00
_cell.angle_beta   90.00
_cell.angle_gamma   90.00
#
_symmetry.space_group_name_H-M   'P 1'
#
loop_
_entity.id
_entity.type
_entity.pdbx_description
1 polymer ?
#
loop_
_entity_poly.entity_id
_entity_poly.type
_entity_poly.pdbx_seq_one_letter_code
_entity_poly.pdbx_strand_id
1 'polypeptide(L)'
;MRDALAAMLARIQSSARQIHGASEQIAAANRDLSERTGRQLAAVDEAATSIGELRGLVEQIHVRAHESSAMASQARDAVGTGSAVVRSMRASMDAVQARSRDISEVVGVLQGIAFQTNLLALNAAVEAARAGAAGRGFAVVANEVRALAQRSAQSARDIGGLLGEATRDIEAGASLSGEVEQAMAAIEQAVVRSHTLAERLNGLAERQAAGIAVVDGAVARLDGTSRQNAELVTTVAQQAESLDWQAGELAADVGRFRF
;
A
#
# COMPACT_ATOMS: atom_id res chain seq x y z
N MET A 1 -33.30 90.92 4.38
CA MET A 1 -34.00 89.75 3.77
C MET A 1 -33.32 89.25 2.50
N ARG A 2 -33.04 90.11 1.51
CA ARG A 2 -32.37 89.70 0.25
C ARG A 2 -31.01 89.01 0.48
N ASP A 3 -30.16 89.59 1.33
CA ASP A 3 -28.83 89.04 1.60
C ASP A 3 -28.86 87.71 2.36
N ALA A 4 -29.84 87.54 3.26
CA ALA A 4 -30.04 86.28 3.98
C ALA A 4 -30.54 85.16 3.05
N LEU A 5 -31.43 85.48 2.10
CA LEU A 5 -31.89 84.53 1.08
C LEU A 5 -30.76 84.15 0.11
N ALA A 6 -29.97 85.14 -0.33
CA ALA A 6 -28.79 84.89 -1.17
C ALA A 6 -27.75 84.01 -0.46
N ALA A 7 -27.47 84.26 0.82
CA ALA A 7 -26.58 83.42 1.62
C ALA A 7 -27.12 81.98 1.81
N MET A 8 -28.43 81.83 2.00
CA MET A 8 -29.08 80.51 2.10
C MET A 8 -29.01 79.75 0.78
N LEU A 9 -29.31 80.39 -0.35
CA LEU A 9 -29.24 79.80 -1.69
C LEU A 9 -27.79 79.42 -2.06
N ALA A 10 -26.81 80.26 -1.75
CA ALA A 10 -25.39 79.95 -1.93
C ALA A 10 -24.97 78.70 -1.12
N ARG A 11 -25.48 78.56 0.12
CA ARG A 11 -25.23 77.39 0.95
C ARG A 11 -25.90 76.13 0.40
N ILE A 12 -27.13 76.22 -0.12
CA ILE A 12 -27.81 75.09 -0.80
C ILE A 12 -27.05 74.66 -2.05
N GLN A 13 -26.58 75.62 -2.87
CA GLN A 13 -25.77 75.33 -4.05
C GLN A 13 -24.42 74.67 -3.70
N SER A 14 -23.81 75.08 -2.59
CA SER A 14 -22.60 74.44 -2.07
C SER A 14 -22.89 73.01 -1.61
N SER A 15 -23.98 72.78 -0.88
CA SER A 15 -24.40 71.44 -0.45
C SER A 15 -24.71 70.53 -1.64
N ALA A 16 -25.39 71.03 -2.67
CA ALA A 16 -25.68 70.28 -3.89
C ALA A 16 -24.38 69.83 -4.59
N ARG A 17 -23.40 70.74 -4.73
CA ARG A 17 -22.07 70.39 -5.27
C ARG A 17 -21.32 69.34 -4.42
N GLN A 18 -21.46 69.41 -3.10
CA GLN A 18 -20.88 68.40 -2.21
C GLN A 18 -21.56 67.04 -2.35
N ILE A 19 -22.88 66.99 -2.47
CA ILE A 19 -23.63 65.75 -2.71
C ILE A 19 -23.24 65.14 -4.04
N HIS A 20 -23.18 65.94 -5.11
CA HIS A 20 -22.73 65.51 -6.44
C HIS A 20 -21.33 64.86 -6.37
N GLY A 21 -20.34 65.55 -5.80
CA GLY A 21 -18.99 65.00 -5.66
C GLY A 21 -18.93 63.74 -4.77
N ALA A 22 -19.75 63.65 -3.72
CA ALA A 22 -19.86 62.46 -2.90
C ALA A 22 -20.50 61.28 -3.65
N SER A 23 -21.54 61.53 -4.46
CA SER A 23 -22.19 60.52 -5.31
C SER A 23 -21.23 59.96 -6.36
N GLU A 24 -20.43 60.81 -7.01
CA GLU A 24 -19.39 60.36 -7.96
C GLU A 24 -18.34 59.47 -7.27
N GLN A 25 -17.91 59.83 -6.06
CA GLN A 25 -16.99 59.01 -5.26
C GLN A 25 -17.60 57.68 -4.87
N ILE A 26 -18.87 57.66 -4.44
CA ILE A 26 -19.60 56.42 -4.14
C ILE A 26 -19.69 55.54 -5.39
N ALA A 27 -20.05 56.11 -6.56
CA ALA A 27 -20.14 55.39 -7.81
C ALA A 27 -18.79 54.81 -8.26
N ALA A 28 -17.68 55.53 -8.05
CA ALA A 28 -16.34 55.03 -8.31
C ALA A 28 -15.96 53.87 -7.37
N ALA A 29 -16.17 54.04 -6.05
CA ALA A 29 -15.89 52.99 -5.06
C ALA A 29 -16.76 51.75 -5.28
N ASN A 30 -18.01 51.93 -5.68
CA ASN A 30 -18.95 50.85 -5.94
C ASN A 30 -18.60 50.06 -7.22
N ARG A 31 -18.01 50.71 -8.23
CA ARG A 31 -17.44 50.01 -9.40
C ARG A 31 -16.25 49.12 -9.02
N ASP A 32 -15.33 49.60 -8.18
CA ASP A 32 -14.24 48.76 -7.64
C ASP A 32 -14.80 47.57 -6.84
N LEU A 33 -15.81 47.81 -5.99
CA LEU A 33 -16.45 46.75 -5.24
C LEU A 33 -17.13 45.71 -6.15
N SER A 34 -17.78 46.16 -7.22
CA SER A 34 -18.37 45.30 -8.26
C SER A 34 -17.33 44.39 -8.89
N GLU A 35 -16.21 44.97 -9.34
CA GLU A 35 -15.13 44.22 -9.99
C GLU A 35 -14.51 43.18 -9.04
N ARG A 36 -14.26 43.58 -7.79
CA ARG A 36 -13.75 42.67 -6.75
C ARG A 36 -14.75 41.55 -6.44
N THR A 37 -16.04 41.87 -6.38
CA THR A 37 -17.10 40.87 -6.16
C THR A 37 -17.18 39.88 -7.33
N GLY A 38 -17.04 40.35 -8.57
CA GLY A 38 -16.98 39.49 -9.75
C GLY A 38 -15.77 38.55 -9.73
N ARG A 39 -14.57 39.07 -9.39
CA ARG A 39 -13.35 38.25 -9.22
C ARG A 39 -13.52 37.22 -8.09
N GLN A 40 -14.16 37.60 -6.99
CA GLN A 40 -14.42 36.71 -5.86
C GLN A 40 -15.39 35.59 -6.23
N LEU A 41 -16.46 35.86 -6.98
CA LEU A 41 -17.39 34.84 -7.46
C LEU A 41 -16.69 33.82 -8.37
N ALA A 42 -15.81 34.27 -9.27
CA ALA A 42 -15.02 33.38 -10.11
C ALA A 42 -14.10 32.47 -9.29
N ALA A 43 -13.41 33.03 -8.28
CA ALA A 43 -12.54 32.24 -7.40
C ALA A 43 -13.31 31.22 -6.54
N VAL A 44 -14.53 31.57 -6.13
CA VAL A 44 -15.43 30.65 -5.39
C VAL A 44 -15.86 29.48 -6.28
N ASP A 45 -16.17 29.73 -7.55
CA ASP A 45 -16.56 28.68 -8.52
C ASP A 45 -15.39 27.71 -8.82
N GLU A 46 -14.19 28.24 -9.00
CA GLU A 46 -12.97 27.44 -9.16
C GLU A 46 -12.67 26.59 -7.92
N ALA A 47 -12.83 27.19 -6.73
CA ALA A 47 -12.67 26.48 -5.46
C ALA A 47 -13.70 25.35 -5.31
N ALA A 48 -14.98 25.59 -5.66
CA ALA A 48 -16.03 24.58 -5.62
C ALA A 48 -15.72 23.41 -6.56
N THR A 49 -15.24 23.70 -7.77
CA THR A 49 -14.81 22.67 -8.75
C THR A 49 -13.66 21.84 -8.18
N SER A 50 -12.63 22.49 -7.62
CA SER A 50 -11.47 21.83 -7.01
C SER A 50 -11.87 20.93 -5.82
N ILE A 51 -12.83 21.36 -5.00
CA ILE A 51 -13.38 20.57 -3.89
C ILE A 51 -14.10 19.33 -4.42
N GLY A 52 -14.85 19.46 -5.53
CA GLY A 52 -15.49 18.33 -6.20
C GLY A 52 -14.49 17.28 -6.67
N GLU A 53 -13.40 17.71 -7.32
CA GLU A 53 -12.31 16.82 -7.74
C GLU A 53 -11.63 16.14 -6.54
N LEU A 54 -11.31 16.90 -5.49
CA LEU A 54 -10.73 16.36 -4.25
C LEU A 54 -11.63 15.32 -3.58
N ARG A 55 -12.96 15.54 -3.57
CA ARG A 55 -13.92 14.58 -3.06
C ARG A 55 -13.87 13.27 -3.86
N GLY A 56 -13.81 13.36 -5.19
CA GLY A 56 -13.66 12.20 -6.06
C GLY A 56 -12.34 11.43 -5.84
N LEU A 57 -11.24 12.14 -5.58
CA LEU A 57 -9.96 11.52 -5.26
C LEU A 57 -9.98 10.80 -3.90
N VAL A 58 -10.62 11.40 -2.88
CA VAL A 58 -10.76 10.76 -1.56
C VAL A 58 -11.59 9.47 -1.64
N GLU A 59 -12.66 9.47 -2.41
CA GLU A 59 -13.47 8.25 -2.63
C GLU A 59 -12.64 7.14 -3.31
N GLN A 60 -11.85 7.50 -4.32
CA GLN A 60 -10.94 6.54 -4.98
C GLN A 60 -9.89 5.99 -4.01
N ILE A 61 -9.37 6.81 -3.08
CA ILE A 61 -8.43 6.35 -2.05
C ILE A 61 -9.11 5.34 -1.12
N HIS A 62 -10.36 5.59 -0.71
CA HIS A 62 -11.14 4.69 0.13
C HIS A 62 -11.33 3.32 -0.54
N VAL A 63 -11.77 3.30 -1.81
CA VAL A 63 -11.92 2.06 -2.59
C VAL A 63 -10.60 1.31 -2.71
N ARG A 64 -9.51 1.99 -3.07
CA ARG A 64 -8.18 1.37 -3.21
C ARG A 64 -7.63 0.84 -1.89
N ALA A 65 -7.89 1.52 -0.77
CA ALA A 65 -7.51 1.05 0.55
C ALA A 65 -8.23 -0.26 0.91
N HIS A 66 -9.54 -0.34 0.63
CA HIS A 66 -10.32 -1.57 0.80
C HIS A 66 -9.81 -2.72 -0.08
N GLU A 67 -9.57 -2.47 -1.36
CA GLU A 67 -9.00 -3.47 -2.28
C GLU A 67 -7.63 -3.96 -1.79
N SER A 68 -6.75 -3.05 -1.37
CA SER A 68 -5.44 -3.39 -0.82
C SER A 68 -5.55 -4.24 0.45
N SER A 69 -6.50 -3.95 1.33
CA SER A 69 -6.78 -4.75 2.52
C SER A 69 -7.24 -6.16 2.16
N ALA A 70 -8.13 -6.30 1.16
CA ALA A 70 -8.60 -7.60 0.70
C ALA A 70 -7.47 -8.42 0.07
N MET A 71 -6.63 -7.80 -0.76
CA MET A 71 -5.44 -8.44 -1.33
C MET A 71 -4.45 -8.91 -0.26
N ALA A 72 -4.24 -8.09 0.79
CA ALA A 72 -3.39 -8.47 1.91
C ALA A 72 -3.96 -9.68 2.68
N SER A 73 -5.29 -9.75 2.87
CA SER A 73 -5.92 -10.93 3.47
C SER A 73 -5.69 -12.19 2.64
N GLN A 74 -5.91 -12.13 1.32
CA GLN A 74 -5.68 -13.26 0.43
C GLN A 74 -4.21 -13.70 0.41
N ALA A 75 -3.28 -12.75 0.41
CA ALA A 75 -1.85 -13.05 0.49
C ALA A 75 -1.49 -13.74 1.82
N ARG A 76 -2.11 -13.33 2.93
CA ARG A 76 -1.91 -13.99 4.24
C ARG A 76 -2.36 -15.45 4.21
N ASP A 77 -3.53 -15.72 3.63
CA ASP A 77 -4.05 -17.09 3.50
C ASP A 77 -3.14 -17.96 2.63
N ALA A 78 -2.62 -17.41 1.53
CA ALA A 78 -1.66 -18.08 0.66
C ALA A 78 -0.34 -18.38 1.38
N VAL A 79 0.19 -17.43 2.15
CA VAL A 79 1.40 -17.63 2.97
C VAL A 79 1.18 -18.67 4.06
N GLY A 80 0.01 -18.66 4.71
CA GLY A 80 -0.36 -19.66 5.71
C GLY A 80 -0.40 -21.07 5.12
N THR A 81 -0.99 -21.20 3.93
CA THR A 81 -1.04 -22.47 3.17
C THR A 81 0.36 -22.91 2.76
N GLY A 82 1.18 -22.02 2.19
CA GLY A 82 2.56 -22.30 1.80
C GLY A 82 3.42 -22.75 2.98
N SER A 83 3.29 -22.08 4.13
CA SER A 83 3.99 -22.44 5.36
C SER A 83 3.60 -23.83 5.86
N ALA A 84 2.32 -24.23 5.73
CA ALA A 84 1.88 -25.57 6.09
C ALA A 84 2.48 -26.65 5.17
N VAL A 85 2.58 -26.38 3.87
CA VAL A 85 3.21 -27.28 2.89
C VAL A 85 4.69 -27.46 3.19
N VAL A 86 5.42 -26.38 3.48
CA VAL A 86 6.86 -26.44 3.83
C VAL A 86 7.08 -27.24 5.12
N ARG A 87 6.24 -27.07 6.14
CA ARG A 87 6.30 -27.89 7.36
C ARG A 87 6.07 -29.38 7.08
N SER A 88 5.12 -29.71 6.21
CA SER A 88 4.86 -31.11 5.80
C SER A 88 6.04 -31.70 5.01
N MET A 89 6.64 -30.91 4.12
CA MET A 89 7.83 -31.29 3.36
C MET A 89 9.01 -31.59 4.30
N ARG A 90 9.26 -30.72 5.29
CA ARG A 90 10.30 -30.92 6.29
C ARG A 90 10.07 -32.20 7.10
N ALA A 91 8.85 -32.43 7.60
CA ALA A 91 8.51 -33.65 8.32
C ALA A 91 8.75 -34.92 7.47
N SER A 92 8.49 -34.84 6.16
CA SER A 92 8.75 -35.94 5.23
C SER A 92 10.25 -36.17 5.04
N MET A 93 11.05 -35.11 4.92
CA MET A 93 12.51 -35.20 4.85
C MET A 93 13.11 -35.81 6.12
N ASP A 94 12.65 -35.39 7.30
CA ASP A 94 13.09 -35.95 8.59
C ASP A 94 12.78 -37.46 8.67
N ALA A 95 11.60 -37.87 8.19
CA ALA A 95 11.21 -39.29 8.14
C ALA A 95 12.07 -40.09 7.14
N VAL A 96 12.42 -39.54 5.98
CA VAL A 96 13.31 -40.20 5.00
C VAL A 96 14.74 -40.26 5.54
N GLN A 97 15.21 -39.24 6.26
CA GLN A 97 16.54 -39.25 6.90
C GLN A 97 16.63 -40.35 7.95
N ALA A 98 15.61 -40.49 8.81
CA ALA A 98 15.54 -41.56 9.80
C ALA A 98 15.58 -42.95 9.15
N ARG A 99 14.75 -43.18 8.12
CA ARG A 99 14.75 -44.45 7.36
C ARG A 99 16.09 -44.73 6.68
N SER A 100 16.76 -43.71 6.16
CA SER A 100 18.06 -43.87 5.51
C SER A 100 19.13 -44.31 6.50
N ARG A 101 19.11 -43.79 7.73
CA ARG A 101 20.00 -44.23 8.82
C ARG A 101 19.76 -45.70 9.18
N ASP A 102 18.50 -46.12 9.31
CA ASP A 102 18.16 -47.51 9.61
C ASP A 102 18.68 -48.46 8.51
N ILE A 103 18.53 -48.07 7.23
CA ILE A 103 19.05 -48.87 6.11
C ILE A 103 20.59 -48.90 6.14
N SER A 104 21.26 -47.77 6.45
CA SER A 104 22.72 -47.74 6.58
C SER A 104 23.23 -48.69 7.67
N GLU A 105 22.52 -48.79 8.80
CA GLU A 105 22.86 -49.75 9.86
C GLU A 105 22.74 -51.20 9.36
N VAL A 106 21.64 -51.53 8.67
CA VAL A 106 21.43 -52.87 8.07
C VAL A 106 22.52 -53.21 7.06
N VAL A 107 22.91 -52.27 6.21
CA VAL A 107 23.99 -52.44 5.24
C VAL A 107 25.34 -52.68 5.94
N GLY A 108 25.59 -52.01 7.06
CA GLY A 108 26.74 -52.26 7.91
C GLY A 108 26.78 -53.69 8.45
N VAL A 109 25.64 -54.20 8.93
CA VAL A 109 25.50 -55.60 9.38
C VAL A 109 25.75 -56.57 8.22
N LEU A 110 25.20 -56.33 7.04
CA LEU A 110 25.42 -57.16 5.84
C LEU A 110 26.90 -57.21 5.43
N GLN A 111 27.60 -56.08 5.51
CA GLN A 111 29.05 -56.03 5.26
C GLN A 111 29.82 -56.88 6.29
N GLY A 112 29.40 -56.84 7.56
CA GLY A 112 29.93 -57.70 8.62
C GLY A 112 29.70 -59.20 8.35
N ILE A 113 28.50 -59.59 7.94
CA ILE A 113 28.15 -60.97 7.57
C ILE A 113 28.98 -61.44 6.38
N ALA A 114 29.15 -60.60 5.35
CA ALA A 114 29.96 -60.91 4.18
C ALA A 114 31.43 -61.12 4.57
N PHE A 115 31.97 -60.31 5.49
CA PHE A 115 33.32 -60.47 6.01
C PHE A 115 33.50 -61.78 6.81
N GLN A 116 32.55 -62.10 7.71
CA GLN A 116 32.56 -63.35 8.46
C GLN A 116 32.47 -64.57 7.54
N THR A 117 31.59 -64.54 6.55
CA THR A 117 31.44 -65.60 5.54
C THR A 117 32.74 -65.79 4.74
N ASN A 118 33.40 -64.70 4.36
CA ASN A 118 34.70 -64.76 3.66
C ASN A 118 35.79 -65.40 4.53
N LEU A 119 35.83 -65.12 5.85
CA LEU A 119 36.76 -65.76 6.78
C LEU A 119 36.46 -67.24 6.99
N LEU A 120 35.18 -67.62 7.14
CA LEU A 120 34.74 -69.01 7.24
C LEU A 120 35.12 -69.81 5.98
N ALA A 121 34.89 -69.24 4.80
CA ALA A 121 35.24 -69.85 3.52
C ALA A 121 36.75 -70.01 3.34
N LEU A 122 37.54 -69.04 3.79
CA LEU A 122 39.00 -69.14 3.82
C LEU A 122 39.46 -70.30 4.73
N ASN A 123 38.93 -70.39 5.94
CA ASN A 123 39.27 -71.47 6.87
C ASN A 123 38.90 -72.85 6.29
N ALA A 124 37.73 -72.96 5.65
CA ALA A 124 37.30 -74.18 4.98
C ALA A 124 38.21 -74.56 3.80
N ALA A 125 38.66 -73.58 3.01
CA ALA A 125 39.59 -73.82 1.91
C ALA A 125 40.96 -74.33 2.43
N VAL A 126 41.44 -73.78 3.55
CA VAL A 126 42.68 -74.24 4.21
C VAL A 126 42.54 -75.68 4.71
N GLU A 127 41.44 -76.02 5.37
CA GLU A 127 41.24 -77.38 5.89
C GLU A 127 41.01 -78.40 4.77
N ALA A 128 40.33 -78.00 3.69
CA ALA A 128 40.18 -78.81 2.49
C ALA A 128 41.53 -79.09 1.80
N ALA A 129 42.44 -78.11 1.76
CA ALA A 129 43.80 -78.33 1.28
C ALA A 129 44.58 -79.30 2.17
N ARG A 130 44.37 -79.24 3.49
CA ARG A 130 45.00 -80.13 4.48
C ARG A 130 44.55 -81.58 4.33
N ALA A 131 43.31 -81.82 3.92
CA ALA A 131 42.76 -83.15 3.64
C ALA A 131 43.23 -83.76 2.29
N GLY A 132 44.01 -83.03 1.49
CA GLY A 132 44.60 -83.53 0.24
C GLY A 132 43.57 -83.95 -0.80
N ALA A 133 43.72 -85.16 -1.38
CA ALA A 133 42.89 -85.62 -2.49
C ALA A 133 41.40 -85.77 -2.13
N ALA A 134 41.07 -86.06 -0.86
CA ALA A 134 39.70 -86.20 -0.37
C ALA A 134 38.98 -84.85 -0.19
N GLY A 135 39.73 -83.75 0.00
CA GLY A 135 39.20 -82.41 0.20
C GLY A 135 38.93 -81.61 -1.07
N ARG A 136 39.30 -82.12 -2.26
CA ARG A 136 39.22 -81.35 -3.53
C ARG A 136 37.82 -80.78 -3.83
N GLY A 137 36.76 -81.57 -3.61
CA GLY A 137 35.38 -81.10 -3.79
C GLY A 137 35.01 -79.97 -2.84
N PHE A 138 35.41 -80.08 -1.56
CA PHE A 138 35.19 -79.05 -0.55
C PHE A 138 35.97 -77.76 -0.85
N ALA A 139 37.20 -77.87 -1.39
CA ALA A 139 38.01 -76.71 -1.75
C ALA A 139 37.34 -75.85 -2.84
N VAL A 140 36.69 -76.48 -3.82
CA VAL A 140 35.94 -75.75 -4.87
C VAL A 140 34.76 -75.00 -4.27
N VAL A 141 33.96 -75.65 -3.43
CA VAL A 141 32.82 -75.02 -2.77
C VAL A 141 33.27 -73.87 -1.87
N ALA A 142 34.35 -74.05 -1.10
CA ALA A 142 34.90 -73.01 -0.24
C ALA A 142 35.35 -71.77 -1.05
N ASN A 143 35.99 -71.96 -2.20
CA ASN A 143 36.38 -70.85 -3.07
C ASN A 143 35.16 -70.14 -3.69
N GLU A 144 34.12 -70.87 -4.07
CA GLU A 144 32.89 -70.26 -4.62
C GLU A 144 32.15 -69.44 -3.56
N VAL A 145 32.02 -69.97 -2.33
CA VAL A 145 31.44 -69.24 -1.19
C VAL A 145 32.26 -67.99 -0.88
N ARG A 146 33.60 -68.08 -0.96
CA ARG A 146 34.48 -66.93 -0.76
C ARG A 146 34.27 -65.85 -1.83
N ALA A 147 34.19 -66.22 -3.10
CA ALA A 147 33.91 -65.30 -4.19
C ALA A 147 32.54 -64.61 -4.03
N LEU A 148 31.51 -65.37 -3.62
CA LEU A 148 30.18 -64.83 -3.32
C LEU A 148 30.19 -63.85 -2.14
N ALA A 149 30.95 -64.16 -1.09
CA ALA A 149 31.12 -63.29 0.07
C ALA A 149 31.82 -61.97 -0.31
N GLN A 150 32.87 -62.03 -1.12
CA GLN A 150 33.55 -60.83 -1.63
C GLN A 150 32.64 -59.97 -2.51
N ARG A 151 31.86 -60.59 -3.40
CA ARG A 151 30.84 -59.89 -4.21
C ARG A 151 29.78 -59.22 -3.32
N SER A 152 29.28 -59.93 -2.31
CA SER A 152 28.29 -59.39 -1.37
C SER A 152 28.84 -58.19 -0.59
N ALA A 153 30.10 -58.26 -0.15
CA ALA A 153 30.76 -57.14 0.52
C ALA A 153 30.93 -55.93 -0.41
N GLN A 154 31.21 -56.15 -1.69
CA GLN A 154 31.29 -55.06 -2.67
C GLN A 154 29.92 -54.40 -2.86
N SER A 155 28.87 -55.18 -3.09
CA SER A 155 27.51 -54.64 -3.25
C SER A 155 27.04 -53.89 -2.00
N ALA A 156 27.37 -54.38 -0.79
CA ALA A 156 27.07 -53.67 0.45
C ALA A 156 27.77 -52.30 0.51
N ARG A 157 29.05 -52.22 0.09
CA ARG A 157 29.78 -50.94 0.01
C ARG A 157 29.16 -49.98 -1.00
N ASP A 158 28.77 -50.48 -2.17
CA ASP A 158 28.15 -49.66 -3.22
C ASP A 158 26.80 -49.09 -2.74
N ILE A 159 25.96 -49.90 -2.08
CA ILE A 159 24.71 -49.45 -1.45
C ILE A 159 25.00 -48.42 -0.35
N GLY A 160 26.03 -48.65 0.49
CA GLY A 160 26.45 -47.70 1.51
C GLY A 160 26.85 -46.33 0.93
N GLY A 161 27.54 -46.32 -0.21
CA GLY A 161 27.87 -45.11 -0.95
C GLY A 161 26.62 -44.35 -1.40
N LEU A 162 25.67 -45.04 -2.03
CA LEU A 162 24.40 -44.45 -2.47
C LEU A 162 23.57 -43.88 -1.32
N LEU A 163 23.54 -44.55 -0.16
CA LEU A 163 22.88 -44.05 1.05
C LEU A 163 23.55 -42.79 1.61
N GLY A 164 24.89 -42.73 1.55
CA GLY A 164 25.65 -41.54 1.93
C GLY A 164 25.43 -40.35 1.00
N GLU A 165 25.21 -40.59 -0.29
CA GLU A 165 24.76 -39.57 -1.24
C GLU A 165 23.34 -39.11 -0.93
N ALA A 166 22.39 -40.05 -0.80
CA ALA A 166 20.99 -39.73 -0.48
C ALA A 166 20.85 -38.93 0.83
N THR A 167 21.62 -39.26 1.86
CA THR A 167 21.60 -38.53 3.14
C THR A 167 22.05 -37.07 2.96
N ARG A 168 23.10 -36.83 2.15
CA ARG A 168 23.56 -35.46 1.85
C ARG A 168 22.52 -34.66 1.07
N ASP A 169 21.84 -35.28 0.11
CA ASP A 169 20.78 -34.64 -0.66
C ASP A 169 19.57 -34.27 0.23
N ILE A 170 19.20 -35.14 1.17
CA ILE A 170 18.13 -34.88 2.14
C ILE A 170 18.52 -33.72 3.07
N GLU A 171 19.76 -33.69 3.58
CA GLU A 171 20.25 -32.59 4.43
C GLU A 171 20.27 -31.25 3.69
N ALA A 172 20.69 -31.23 2.42
CA ALA A 172 20.62 -30.04 1.57
C ALA A 172 19.18 -29.58 1.37
N GLY A 173 18.25 -30.51 1.11
CA GLY A 173 16.82 -30.23 0.98
C GLY A 173 16.19 -29.69 2.28
N ALA A 174 16.61 -30.20 3.44
CA ALA A 174 16.16 -29.71 4.74
C ALA A 174 16.64 -28.28 5.01
N SER A 175 17.89 -27.96 4.63
CA SER A 175 18.42 -26.60 4.70
C SER A 175 17.62 -25.63 3.82
N LEU A 176 17.38 -26.01 2.55
CA LEU A 176 16.60 -25.19 1.61
C LEU A 176 15.17 -24.97 2.12
N SER A 177 14.55 -25.99 2.71
CA SER A 177 13.22 -25.87 3.33
C SER A 177 13.20 -24.83 4.45
N GLY A 178 14.27 -24.76 5.25
CA GLY A 178 14.43 -23.75 6.30
C GLY A 178 14.59 -22.32 5.75
N GLU A 179 15.30 -22.15 4.63
CA GLU A 179 15.38 -20.86 3.94
C GLU A 179 14.01 -20.41 3.40
N VAL A 180 13.24 -21.34 2.82
CA VAL A 180 11.88 -21.06 2.36
C VAL A 180 10.97 -20.68 3.52
N GLU A 181 11.08 -21.34 4.67
CA GLU A 181 10.32 -20.98 5.88
C GLU A 181 10.61 -19.55 6.35
N GLN A 182 11.88 -19.14 6.36
CA GLN A 182 12.28 -17.76 6.68
C GLN A 182 11.73 -16.75 5.66
N ALA A 183 11.78 -17.07 4.37
CA ALA A 183 11.22 -16.23 3.32
C ALA A 183 9.70 -16.07 3.46
N MET A 184 8.97 -17.15 3.78
CA MET A 184 7.52 -17.09 4.05
C MET A 184 7.21 -16.21 5.26
N ALA A 185 7.97 -16.31 6.34
CA ALA A 185 7.80 -15.45 7.52
C ALA A 185 8.06 -13.96 7.20
N ALA A 186 9.04 -13.65 6.35
CA ALA A 186 9.29 -12.29 5.90
C ALA A 186 8.13 -11.74 5.04
N ILE A 187 7.56 -12.57 4.16
CA ILE A 187 6.38 -12.21 3.37
C ILE A 187 5.18 -11.97 4.29
N GLU A 188 4.95 -12.83 5.29
CA GLU A 188 3.87 -12.64 6.27
C GLU A 188 3.97 -11.27 6.96
N GLN A 189 5.16 -10.88 7.42
CA GLN A 189 5.39 -9.57 8.03
C GLN A 189 5.10 -8.42 7.06
N ALA A 190 5.52 -8.55 5.79
CA ALA A 190 5.25 -7.55 4.76
C ALA A 190 3.75 -7.40 4.49
N VAL A 191 3.02 -8.51 4.43
CA VAL A 191 1.56 -8.54 4.26
C VAL A 191 0.84 -7.88 5.44
N VAL A 192 1.26 -8.17 6.68
CA VAL A 192 0.71 -7.52 7.89
C VAL A 192 0.92 -6.00 7.82
N ARG A 193 2.14 -5.55 7.47
CA ARG A 193 2.43 -4.12 7.32
C ARG A 193 1.58 -3.46 6.24
N SER A 194 1.38 -4.14 5.11
CA SER A 194 0.53 -3.65 4.02
C SER A 194 -0.93 -3.48 4.47
N HIS A 195 -1.46 -4.45 5.23
CA HIS A 195 -2.81 -4.36 5.78
C HIS A 195 -2.95 -3.17 6.75
N THR A 196 -2.01 -2.98 7.68
CA THR A 196 -2.03 -1.84 8.59
C THR A 196 -1.93 -0.50 7.85
N LEU A 197 -1.16 -0.44 6.76
CA LEU A 197 -1.09 0.77 5.93
C LEU A 197 -2.44 1.06 5.26
N ALA A 198 -3.12 0.04 4.74
CA ALA A 198 -4.44 0.17 4.14
C ALA A 198 -5.47 0.70 5.16
N GLU A 199 -5.50 0.17 6.38
CA GLU A 199 -6.37 0.67 7.46
C GLU A 199 -6.09 2.14 7.80
N ARG A 200 -4.80 2.50 7.88
CA ARG A 200 -4.40 3.90 8.13
C ARG A 200 -4.80 4.83 7.00
N LEU A 201 -4.71 4.39 5.75
CA LEU A 201 -5.18 5.15 4.59
C LEU A 201 -6.69 5.36 4.64
N ASN A 202 -7.45 4.35 5.06
CA ASN A 202 -8.90 4.48 5.20
C ASN A 202 -9.26 5.55 6.23
N GLY A 203 -8.65 5.50 7.42
CA GLY A 203 -8.87 6.52 8.45
C GLY A 203 -8.32 7.91 8.09
N LEU A 204 -7.37 8.01 7.15
CA LEU A 204 -6.97 9.30 6.58
C LEU A 204 -8.01 9.81 5.58
N ALA A 205 -8.52 8.93 4.70
CA ALA A 205 -9.56 9.27 3.73
C ALA A 205 -10.84 9.76 4.42
N GLU A 206 -11.30 9.09 5.48
CA GLU A 206 -12.46 9.53 6.27
C GLU A 206 -12.25 10.93 6.87
N ARG A 207 -11.08 11.17 7.47
CA ARG A 207 -10.74 12.50 8.03
C ARG A 207 -10.67 13.57 6.94
N GLN A 208 -10.17 13.22 5.77
CA GLN A 208 -10.05 14.14 4.65
C GLN A 208 -11.42 14.44 4.02
N ALA A 209 -12.32 13.45 3.92
CA ALA A 209 -13.70 13.65 3.52
C ALA A 209 -14.43 14.62 4.47
N ALA A 210 -14.26 14.45 5.79
CA ALA A 210 -14.81 15.37 6.78
C ALA A 210 -14.22 16.79 6.63
N GLY A 211 -12.90 16.90 6.42
CA GLY A 211 -12.24 18.19 6.16
C GLY A 211 -12.76 18.88 4.91
N ILE A 212 -12.94 18.13 3.81
CA ILE A 212 -13.52 18.63 2.56
C ILE A 212 -14.94 19.14 2.80
N ALA A 213 -15.78 18.43 3.57
CA ALA A 213 -17.13 18.88 3.88
C ALA A 213 -17.15 20.22 4.65
N VAL A 214 -16.18 20.45 5.55
CA VAL A 214 -16.05 21.73 6.26
C VAL A 214 -15.67 22.86 5.29
N VAL A 215 -14.73 22.61 4.38
CA VAL A 215 -14.28 23.59 3.38
C VAL A 215 -15.41 23.89 2.39
N ASP A 216 -16.11 22.86 1.91
CA ASP A 216 -17.29 22.99 1.03
C ASP A 216 -18.36 23.90 1.64
N GLY A 217 -18.68 23.69 2.93
CA GLY A 217 -19.59 24.57 3.66
C GLY A 217 -19.07 26.01 3.81
N ALA A 218 -17.75 26.21 3.91
CA ALA A 218 -17.16 27.56 3.95
C ALA A 218 -17.24 28.26 2.59
N VAL A 219 -16.96 27.55 1.49
CA VAL A 219 -17.11 28.05 0.12
C VAL A 219 -18.56 28.41 -0.17
N ALA A 220 -19.54 27.60 0.24
CA ALA A 220 -20.96 27.91 0.09
C ALA A 220 -21.38 29.20 0.84
N ARG A 221 -20.81 29.47 2.03
CA ARG A 221 -21.03 30.74 2.75
C ARG A 221 -20.40 31.93 2.03
N LEU A 222 -19.20 31.76 1.47
CA LEU A 222 -18.54 32.79 0.66
C LEU A 222 -19.33 33.09 -0.61
N ASP A 223 -19.85 32.08 -1.30
CA ASP A 223 -20.76 32.23 -2.44
C ASP A 223 -21.98 33.09 -2.08
N GLY A 224 -22.67 32.71 -1.00
CA GLY A 224 -23.83 33.47 -0.50
C GLY A 224 -23.51 34.93 -0.17
N THR A 225 -22.41 35.19 0.54
CA THR A 225 -21.99 36.56 0.89
C THR A 225 -21.57 37.35 -0.36
N SER A 226 -20.93 36.70 -1.33
CA SER A 226 -20.51 37.34 -2.59
C SER A 226 -21.71 37.71 -3.46
N ARG A 227 -22.74 36.86 -3.52
CA ARG A 227 -24.01 37.18 -4.18
C ARG A 227 -24.73 38.34 -3.49
N GLN A 228 -24.79 38.35 -2.16
CA GLN A 228 -25.35 39.47 -1.40
C GLN A 228 -24.59 40.78 -1.67
N ASN A 229 -23.26 40.72 -1.78
CA ASN A 229 -22.46 41.90 -2.17
C ASN A 229 -22.79 42.37 -3.58
N ALA A 230 -23.03 41.47 -4.54
CA ALA A 230 -23.42 41.84 -5.90
C ALA A 230 -24.79 42.56 -5.93
N GLU A 231 -25.74 42.10 -5.11
CA GLU A 231 -27.03 42.77 -4.91
C GLU A 231 -26.84 44.15 -4.28
N LEU A 232 -26.06 44.24 -3.20
CA LEU A 232 -25.73 45.49 -2.52
C LEU A 232 -25.07 46.51 -3.45
N VAL A 233 -24.10 46.07 -4.27
CA VAL A 233 -23.46 46.92 -5.29
C VAL A 233 -24.51 47.46 -6.25
N THR A 234 -25.46 46.64 -6.69
CA THR A 234 -26.54 47.09 -7.59
C THR A 234 -27.41 48.15 -6.91
N THR A 235 -27.81 47.93 -5.65
CA THR A 235 -28.61 48.89 -4.89
C THR A 235 -27.86 50.20 -4.63
N VAL A 236 -26.57 50.14 -4.26
CA VAL A 236 -25.74 51.33 -3.99
C VAL A 236 -25.53 52.15 -5.27
N ALA A 237 -25.35 51.50 -6.42
CA ALA A 237 -25.25 52.19 -7.71
C ALA A 237 -26.53 53.01 -8.00
N GLN A 238 -27.69 52.40 -7.84
CA GLN A 238 -28.99 53.06 -8.04
C GLN A 238 -29.20 54.23 -7.07
N GLN A 239 -28.81 54.07 -5.81
CA GLN A 239 -28.90 55.15 -4.81
C GLN A 239 -27.95 56.31 -5.11
N ALA A 240 -26.71 56.02 -5.51
CA ALA A 240 -25.73 57.04 -5.89
C ALA A 240 -26.20 57.85 -7.11
N GLU A 241 -26.74 57.17 -8.13
CA GLU A 241 -27.33 57.82 -9.31
C GLU A 241 -28.54 58.70 -8.95
N SER A 242 -29.41 58.23 -8.05
CA SER A 242 -30.53 59.03 -7.56
C SER A 242 -30.09 60.28 -6.80
N LEU A 243 -29.08 60.16 -5.92
CA LEU A 243 -28.51 61.30 -5.18
C LEU A 243 -27.86 62.31 -6.12
N ASP A 244 -27.14 61.81 -7.14
CA ASP A 244 -26.52 62.63 -8.17
C ASP A 244 -27.55 63.46 -8.95
N TRP A 245 -28.62 62.79 -9.39
CA TRP A 245 -29.73 63.42 -10.09
C TRP A 245 -30.44 64.47 -9.23
N GLN A 246 -30.75 64.15 -7.96
CA GLN A 246 -31.38 65.09 -7.02
C GLN A 246 -30.48 66.31 -6.73
N ALA A 247 -29.17 66.11 -6.63
CA ALA A 247 -28.21 67.20 -6.46
C ALA A 247 -28.15 68.11 -7.70
N GLY A 248 -28.22 67.53 -8.89
CA GLY A 248 -28.31 68.25 -10.17
C GLY A 248 -29.58 69.10 -10.27
N GLU A 249 -30.74 68.53 -9.94
CA GLU A 249 -32.01 69.28 -9.89
C GLU A 249 -31.96 70.44 -8.91
N LEU A 250 -31.47 70.20 -7.68
CA LEU A 250 -31.36 71.23 -6.65
C LEU A 250 -30.42 72.38 -7.08
N ALA A 251 -29.31 72.05 -7.74
CA ALA A 251 -28.39 73.05 -8.29
C ALA A 251 -29.04 73.86 -9.42
N ALA A 252 -29.81 73.21 -10.30
CA ALA A 252 -30.53 73.86 -11.38
C ALA A 252 -31.63 74.80 -10.87
N ASP A 253 -32.41 74.36 -9.88
CA ASP A 253 -33.47 75.15 -9.25
C ASP A 253 -32.93 76.39 -8.54
N VAL A 254 -31.84 76.25 -7.78
CA VAL A 254 -31.15 77.40 -7.17
C VAL A 254 -30.59 78.34 -8.24
N GLY A 255 -30.07 77.81 -9.35
CA GLY A 255 -29.53 78.61 -10.46
C GLY A 255 -30.57 79.46 -11.21
N ARG A 256 -31.86 79.16 -11.09
CA ARG A 256 -32.96 79.97 -11.66
C ARG A 256 -33.21 81.26 -10.89
N PHE A 257 -32.84 81.31 -9.60
CA PHE A 257 -32.93 82.52 -8.81
C PHE A 257 -31.78 83.45 -9.20
N ARG A 258 -32.09 84.58 -9.85
CA ARG A 258 -31.11 85.66 -10.08
C ARG A 258 -30.87 86.37 -8.74
N PHE A 259 -29.74 86.09 -8.10
CA PHE A 259 -29.25 86.82 -6.91
C PHE A 259 -28.29 87.95 -7.31
#